data_AF-A0A067CQB3-F1
#
_entry.id   AF-A0A067CQB3-F1
#
_cell.length_a   1.000
_cell.length_b   1.000
_cell.length_c   1.000
_cell.angle_alpha   90.00
_cell.angle_beta   90.00
_cell.angle_gamma   90.00
#
_symmetry.space_group_name_H-M   'P 1'
#
loop_
_entity.id
_entity.type
_entity.pdbx_description
1 polymer ?
#
loop_
_entity_poly.entity_id
_entity_poly.type
_entity_poly.pdbx_seq_one_letter_code
_entity_poly.pdbx_strand_id
1 'polypeptide(L)'
;MDRGDWEAALADGGHLDFMGDASSLLLRQSPSAKAPPLVPSPLSPLPSLSLDDLLPSGLPSPSVSPGLAAILPGDVNLFPTPPVATLPPPASPVVVAPQCIDLRIVKENGVLGFGVVPRRGMGGVQVSTLQPASSADRAGLRIDDCLLRIGVNDVGSMALNDVVEQLKAVRPGEAIMLRVYRPTAPPTKKPRLMAPETALKKQISERNTALRKRVQEVVIKADETVLRVTKEKDAVIARLTQEKADAAQALAALQAQMRIEARTLFDANANAEIKAQLDAAVLKVADLEDAERKRLAAKKHYLSVQGALAGKLVAELETRVVEQLQIALAGMAAARAATKSNAFHAATLPPTLTIAVELCRPAAVLQLLDVTSVYDVFGFPVLTPLRLTWPAARAHAVFGQRLVYEERTGVHLVASGPVETKFDPTTELLEMTWKWSEHSVLREIGRSIRLA
;
A
#
# COMPACT_ATOMS: atom_id res chain seq x y z
N MET A 1 -56.28 10.90 20.93
CA MET A 1 -57.24 10.13 20.11
C MET A 1 -56.44 9.35 19.08
N ASP A 2 -57.05 8.34 18.46
CA ASP A 2 -56.37 7.16 17.91
C ASP A 2 -56.54 7.06 16.38
N ARG A 3 -55.57 6.44 15.68
CA ARG A 3 -55.58 6.03 14.24
C ARG A 3 -55.76 7.17 13.21
N GLY A 4 -55.56 6.97 11.89
CA GLY A 4 -55.07 5.81 11.12
C GLY A 4 -55.27 6.03 9.61
N ASP A 5 -55.13 4.95 8.83
CA ASP A 5 -55.69 4.74 7.48
C ASP A 5 -55.37 5.73 6.34
N TRP A 6 -54.23 5.53 5.65
CA TRP A 6 -54.01 6.03 4.27
C TRP A 6 -53.23 5.09 3.33
N GLU A 7 -52.97 3.83 3.70
CA GLU A 7 -52.13 2.89 2.93
C GLU A 7 -52.94 1.73 2.33
N ALA A 8 -53.87 2.03 1.40
CA ALA A 8 -54.69 1.02 0.72
C ALA A 8 -55.33 1.48 -0.62
N ALA A 9 -54.53 1.88 -1.62
CA ALA A 9 -55.02 2.03 -3.00
C ALA A 9 -53.90 1.91 -4.05
N LEU A 10 -54.15 1.12 -5.12
CA LEU A 10 -53.32 0.80 -6.31
C LEU A 10 -52.58 -0.56 -6.31
N ALA A 11 -53.36 -1.63 -6.23
CA ALA A 11 -53.04 -2.94 -6.80
C ALA A 11 -54.31 -3.48 -7.51
N ASP A 12 -54.12 -4.24 -8.60
CA ASP A 12 -55.12 -4.62 -9.61
C ASP A 12 -55.84 -3.44 -10.31
N GLY A 13 -56.24 -3.56 -11.58
CA GLY A 13 -56.01 -4.65 -12.55
C GLY A 13 -56.68 -4.31 -13.90
N GLY A 14 -56.08 -4.69 -15.03
CA GLY A 14 -56.56 -4.21 -16.34
C GLY A 14 -55.89 -4.82 -17.58
N HIS A 15 -56.01 -6.14 -17.74
CA HIS A 15 -55.62 -6.84 -18.97
C HIS A 15 -56.79 -6.86 -19.97
N LEU A 16 -56.55 -6.37 -21.20
CA LEU A 16 -57.44 -6.54 -22.34
C LEU A 16 -56.63 -6.51 -23.65
N ASP A 17 -56.44 -7.69 -24.26
CA ASP A 17 -56.08 -7.82 -25.67
C ASP A 17 -57.35 -7.95 -26.52
N PHE A 18 -57.47 -7.22 -27.64
CA PHE A 18 -57.78 -7.86 -28.93
C PHE A 18 -57.56 -6.98 -30.19
N MET A 19 -57.45 -7.70 -31.31
CA MET A 19 -57.06 -7.32 -32.68
C MET A 19 -57.93 -6.26 -33.38
N GLY A 20 -57.38 -5.63 -34.43
CA GLY A 20 -58.15 -4.86 -35.43
C GLY A 20 -57.31 -4.20 -36.53
N ASP A 21 -57.09 -4.92 -37.65
CA ASP A 21 -56.33 -4.42 -38.82
C ASP A 21 -57.06 -3.34 -39.64
N ALA A 22 -56.29 -2.39 -40.19
CA ALA A 22 -56.64 -1.68 -41.42
C ALA A 22 -55.37 -1.11 -42.11
N SER A 23 -54.97 -1.69 -43.24
CA SER A 23 -53.85 -1.20 -44.07
C SER A 23 -54.32 -0.39 -45.27
N SER A 24 -53.84 0.85 -45.44
CA SER A 24 -53.86 1.55 -46.73
C SER A 24 -52.79 2.63 -46.88
N LEU A 25 -51.73 2.26 -47.60
CA LEU A 25 -51.15 3.01 -48.72
C LEU A 25 -51.33 4.55 -48.77
N LEU A 26 -50.23 5.29 -48.71
CA LEU A 26 -49.95 6.24 -49.80
C LEU A 26 -48.46 6.42 -50.06
N LEU A 27 -48.06 6.08 -51.29
CA LEU A 27 -46.71 6.20 -51.80
C LEU A 27 -46.41 7.65 -52.20
N ARG A 28 -45.28 8.22 -51.80
CA ARG A 28 -44.66 9.33 -52.56
C ARG A 28 -43.14 9.31 -52.50
N GLN A 29 -42.54 9.47 -53.67
CA GLN A 29 -41.10 9.38 -53.91
C GLN A 29 -40.42 10.75 -53.78
N SER A 30 -39.11 10.73 -53.58
CA SER A 30 -38.23 11.90 -53.56
C SER A 30 -38.19 12.64 -54.91
N PRO A 31 -37.53 13.81 -54.96
CA PRO A 31 -36.32 13.85 -55.79
C PRO A 31 -35.08 14.37 -55.05
N SER A 32 -33.94 14.33 -55.76
CA SER A 32 -32.57 14.55 -55.25
C SER A 32 -32.05 15.97 -55.48
N ALA A 33 -30.76 16.18 -55.15
CA ALA A 33 -29.95 17.40 -55.18
C ALA A 33 -30.19 18.37 -54.00
N LYS A 34 -29.19 19.16 -53.55
CA LYS A 34 -27.89 19.48 -54.18
C LYS A 34 -26.81 19.75 -53.12
N ALA A 35 -25.60 19.21 -53.30
CA ALA A 35 -24.47 19.50 -52.40
C ALA A 35 -23.78 20.83 -52.78
N PRO A 36 -23.44 21.70 -51.81
CA PRO A 36 -22.51 22.82 -52.00
C PRO A 36 -21.04 22.37 -51.86
N PRO A 37 -20.06 23.15 -52.37
CA PRO A 37 -18.73 22.64 -52.69
C PRO A 37 -17.70 22.68 -51.55
N LEU A 38 -16.68 21.85 -51.69
CA LEU A 38 -15.39 21.97 -51.01
C LEU A 38 -14.72 23.31 -51.36
N VAL A 39 -14.24 24.04 -50.35
CA VAL A 39 -13.32 25.16 -50.50
C VAL A 39 -12.05 24.83 -49.71
N PRO A 40 -10.85 24.81 -50.34
CA PRO A 40 -9.61 24.59 -49.63
C PRO A 40 -9.17 25.86 -48.90
N SER A 41 -8.70 25.71 -47.65
CA SER A 41 -8.07 26.77 -46.87
C SER A 41 -6.72 26.28 -46.31
N PRO A 42 -5.74 27.16 -46.08
CA PRO A 42 -4.33 26.78 -46.24
C PRO A 42 -3.71 26.10 -45.01
N LEU A 43 -2.68 25.28 -45.30
CA LEU A 43 -1.67 24.89 -44.32
C LEU A 43 -0.84 26.12 -43.91
N SER A 44 -0.94 26.50 -42.64
CA SER A 44 0.04 27.36 -41.95
C SER A 44 0.54 26.62 -40.71
N PRO A 45 1.85 26.35 -40.57
CA PRO A 45 2.36 25.62 -39.42
C PRO A 45 2.34 26.48 -38.16
N LEU A 46 1.78 25.95 -37.07
CA LEU A 46 2.02 26.49 -35.73
C LEU A 46 3.41 26.02 -35.24
N PRO A 47 4.13 26.86 -34.48
CA PRO A 47 5.52 26.58 -34.11
C PRO A 47 5.63 25.40 -33.13
N SER A 48 6.66 24.58 -33.33
CA SER A 48 7.07 23.56 -32.36
C SER A 48 7.70 24.22 -31.14
N LEU A 49 6.92 24.40 -30.07
CA LEU A 49 7.45 24.82 -28.77
C LEU A 49 8.22 23.65 -28.14
N SER A 50 9.54 23.81 -28.03
CA SER A 50 10.47 22.87 -27.40
C SER A 50 10.30 22.83 -25.87
N LEU A 51 10.62 21.69 -25.25
CA LEU A 51 10.37 21.42 -23.83
C LEU A 51 11.48 21.98 -22.90
N ASP A 52 12.10 23.09 -23.30
CA ASP A 52 13.34 23.60 -22.70
C ASP A 52 13.16 24.97 -21.99
N ASP A 53 12.13 25.74 -22.33
CA ASP A 53 11.89 27.12 -21.82
C ASP A 53 11.35 27.20 -20.36
N LEU A 54 11.52 26.16 -19.55
CA LEU A 54 11.03 26.11 -18.15
C LEU A 54 12.09 25.70 -17.11
N LEU A 55 13.37 26.02 -17.37
CA LEU A 55 14.45 25.90 -16.38
C LEU A 55 15.18 27.24 -16.13
N PRO A 56 15.18 27.76 -14.89
CA PRO A 56 15.99 28.94 -14.54
C PRO A 56 17.49 28.59 -14.57
N SER A 57 18.20 29.02 -15.61
CA SER A 57 19.66 28.89 -15.70
C SER A 57 20.35 30.01 -14.90
N GLY A 58 21.24 29.65 -13.98
CA GLY A 58 21.76 30.62 -13.00
C GLY A 58 23.02 30.23 -12.22
N LEU A 59 23.96 29.53 -12.85
CA LEU A 59 25.29 29.23 -12.26
C LEU A 59 26.41 29.80 -13.12
N PRO A 60 27.34 30.58 -12.52
CA PRO A 60 28.68 30.79 -13.06
C PRO A 60 29.76 30.18 -12.17
N SER A 61 30.67 29.45 -12.80
CA SER A 61 31.97 29.00 -12.29
C SER A 61 32.94 28.92 -13.48
N PRO A 62 34.24 28.60 -13.34
CA PRO A 62 35.12 28.62 -12.15
C PRO A 62 36.31 29.60 -12.41
N SER A 63 37.45 29.47 -11.71
CA SER A 63 38.78 29.30 -12.37
C SER A 63 40.01 29.28 -11.42
N VAL A 64 40.98 28.42 -11.74
CA VAL A 64 42.44 28.34 -11.41
C VAL A 64 42.99 28.43 -9.96
N SER A 65 43.98 27.56 -9.72
CA SER A 65 45.01 27.62 -8.63
C SER A 65 46.27 28.39 -9.16
N PRO A 66 47.55 28.27 -8.67
CA PRO A 66 48.17 27.41 -7.64
C PRO A 66 49.16 28.13 -6.67
N GLY A 67 49.90 27.37 -5.84
CA GLY A 67 51.34 27.65 -5.62
C GLY A 67 51.86 27.92 -4.21
N LEU A 68 52.46 26.88 -3.59
CA LEU A 68 53.81 26.84 -2.97
C LEU A 68 54.37 27.94 -2.02
N ALA A 69 55.15 27.43 -1.04
CA ALA A 69 56.29 28.04 -0.33
C ALA A 69 56.08 28.84 0.99
N ALA A 70 56.56 28.22 2.08
CA ALA A 70 57.39 28.72 3.19
C ALA A 70 57.26 30.15 3.77
N ILE A 71 57.34 30.25 5.11
CA ILE A 71 58.45 30.91 5.86
C ILE A 71 58.29 30.70 7.40
N LEU A 72 59.41 30.48 8.09
CA LEU A 72 59.61 30.44 9.57
C LEU A 72 60.09 31.83 10.05
N PRO A 73 59.98 32.28 11.34
CA PRO A 73 60.36 31.54 12.57
C PRO A 73 59.44 31.82 13.80
N GLY A 74 59.67 31.31 15.02
CA GLY A 74 60.65 30.31 15.50
C GLY A 74 60.80 30.31 17.04
N ASP A 75 61.51 29.31 17.57
CA ASP A 75 62.00 29.12 18.96
C ASP A 75 60.95 29.07 20.12
N VAL A 76 61.18 28.39 21.26
CA VAL A 76 62.43 27.91 21.89
C VAL A 76 62.34 26.43 22.32
N ASN A 77 63.49 25.74 22.37
CA ASN A 77 63.64 24.34 22.83
C ASN A 77 63.53 24.16 24.36
N LEU A 78 63.25 22.92 24.81
CA LEU A 78 63.98 22.25 25.92
C LEU A 78 63.71 20.71 25.94
N PHE A 79 64.78 19.92 26.08
CA PHE A 79 64.84 18.43 26.19
C PHE A 79 64.80 17.97 27.68
N PRO A 80 64.82 16.67 28.09
CA PRO A 80 65.18 15.43 27.35
C PRO A 80 64.32 14.14 27.59
N THR A 81 64.76 13.02 27.01
CA THR A 81 64.34 11.59 27.20
C THR A 81 65.44 10.82 28.00
N PRO A 82 65.52 9.46 28.16
CA PRO A 82 64.68 8.27 27.80
C PRO A 82 64.38 7.43 29.11
N PRO A 83 64.45 6.06 29.28
CA PRO A 83 64.53 4.89 28.37
C PRO A 83 63.68 3.60 28.72
N VAL A 84 63.82 2.62 27.82
CA VAL A 84 63.71 1.11 27.85
C VAL A 84 63.99 0.45 29.24
N ALA A 85 63.37 -0.65 29.73
CA ALA A 85 63.02 -1.98 29.17
C ALA A 85 61.78 -2.64 29.90
N THR A 86 61.40 -3.95 29.91
CA THR A 86 61.97 -5.29 29.51
C THR A 86 60.82 -6.35 29.33
N LEU A 87 61.12 -7.65 29.12
CA LEU A 87 60.21 -8.83 29.17
C LEU A 87 60.81 -9.98 30.03
N PRO A 88 59.99 -10.86 30.67
CA PRO A 88 60.05 -12.30 30.35
C PRO A 88 58.69 -13.10 30.49
N PRO A 89 58.63 -14.40 30.09
CA PRO A 89 57.41 -15.24 29.99
C PRO A 89 57.47 -16.53 30.88
N PRO A 90 56.85 -17.69 30.54
CA PRO A 90 55.42 -18.05 30.37
C PRO A 90 54.93 -19.16 31.36
N ALA A 91 53.63 -19.51 31.34
CA ALA A 91 53.08 -20.71 32.02
C ALA A 91 51.86 -21.33 31.29
N SER A 92 51.62 -22.64 31.51
CA SER A 92 50.76 -23.52 30.70
C SER A 92 49.25 -23.41 30.97
N PRO A 93 48.38 -23.77 29.98
CA PRO A 93 46.93 -23.76 30.15
C PRO A 93 46.38 -25.01 30.89
N VAL A 94 45.46 -24.80 31.82
CA VAL A 94 44.66 -25.88 32.43
C VAL A 94 43.34 -26.03 31.67
N VAL A 95 43.12 -27.18 31.05
CA VAL A 95 41.86 -27.50 30.35
C VAL A 95 40.85 -28.04 31.36
N VAL A 96 39.70 -27.37 31.48
CA VAL A 96 38.56 -27.82 32.29
C VAL A 96 37.42 -28.23 31.36
N ALA A 97 36.92 -29.45 31.54
CA ALA A 97 35.88 -30.04 30.68
C ALA A 97 34.50 -29.36 30.86
N PRO A 98 33.66 -29.32 29.81
CA PRO A 98 32.34 -28.72 29.88
C PRO A 98 31.40 -29.50 30.80
N GLN A 99 30.63 -28.79 31.62
CA GLN A 99 29.77 -29.38 32.65
C GLN A 99 28.31 -29.47 32.16
N CYS A 100 27.81 -30.70 32.05
CA CYS A 100 26.37 -30.98 32.03
C CYS A 100 25.88 -31.10 33.48
N ILE A 101 24.79 -30.42 33.82
CA ILE A 101 24.25 -30.34 35.18
C ILE A 101 22.77 -30.71 35.14
N ASP A 102 22.35 -31.61 36.03
CA ASP A 102 20.95 -31.99 36.19
C ASP A 102 20.34 -31.22 37.37
N LEU A 103 19.30 -30.42 37.09
CA LEU A 103 18.68 -29.50 38.03
C LEU A 103 17.23 -29.93 38.31
N ARG A 104 16.84 -30.00 39.59
CA ARG A 104 15.45 -30.31 39.99
C ARG A 104 14.69 -29.04 40.35
N ILE A 105 13.71 -28.67 39.53
CA ILE A 105 12.87 -27.47 39.72
C ILE A 105 11.44 -27.89 40.05
N VAL A 106 10.87 -27.37 41.14
CA VAL A 106 9.47 -27.58 41.51
C VAL A 106 8.62 -26.43 40.96
N LYS A 107 7.44 -26.75 40.41
CA LYS A 107 6.51 -25.75 39.84
C LYS A 107 5.65 -25.08 40.92
N GLU A 108 6.26 -24.25 41.76
CA GLU A 108 5.55 -23.42 42.75
C GLU A 108 4.65 -22.38 42.07
N ASN A 109 3.45 -22.15 42.64
CA ASN A 109 2.47 -21.16 42.17
C ASN A 109 2.14 -21.20 40.66
N GLY A 110 2.34 -22.36 40.02
CA GLY A 110 2.14 -22.56 38.58
C GLY A 110 3.24 -22.02 37.65
N VAL A 111 4.27 -21.35 38.19
CA VAL A 111 5.28 -20.61 37.42
C VAL A 111 6.69 -21.08 37.78
N LEU A 112 7.49 -21.43 36.77
CA LEU A 112 8.86 -21.92 36.98
C LEU A 112 9.89 -20.81 37.21
N GLY A 113 9.57 -19.56 36.85
CA GLY A 113 10.38 -18.37 37.13
C GLY A 113 11.61 -18.18 36.23
N PHE A 114 11.64 -18.80 35.04
CA PHE A 114 12.66 -18.52 34.02
C PHE A 114 12.03 -18.40 32.63
N GLY A 115 12.65 -17.60 31.76
CA GLY A 115 12.27 -17.40 30.37
C GLY A 115 13.34 -17.93 29.42
N VAL A 116 12.90 -18.59 28.35
CA VAL A 116 13.76 -19.24 27.35
C VAL A 116 13.69 -18.53 26.00
N VAL A 117 14.81 -18.51 25.29
CA VAL A 117 14.97 -17.90 23.95
C VAL A 117 15.58 -18.94 23.00
N PRO A 118 15.07 -19.07 21.76
CA PRO A 118 15.55 -20.05 20.80
C PRO A 118 17.00 -19.74 20.41
N ARG A 119 17.86 -20.76 20.39
CA ARG A 119 19.27 -20.59 20.10
C ARG A 119 19.46 -20.33 18.60
N ARG A 120 20.13 -19.24 18.23
CA ARG A 120 20.34 -18.90 16.81
C ARG A 120 21.28 -19.92 16.14
N GLY A 121 20.76 -20.66 15.16
CA GLY A 121 21.54 -21.56 14.30
C GLY A 121 21.66 -23.02 14.76
N MET A 122 21.07 -23.39 15.90
CA MET A 122 20.95 -24.79 16.36
C MET A 122 19.62 -24.97 17.10
N GLY A 123 19.07 -26.18 17.10
CA GLY A 123 17.86 -26.49 17.86
C GLY A 123 17.99 -26.30 19.38
N GLY A 124 16.87 -26.38 20.08
CA GLY A 124 16.81 -26.17 21.53
C GLY A 124 16.81 -24.70 21.97
N VAL A 125 16.92 -24.51 23.28
CA VAL A 125 16.61 -23.23 23.95
C VAL A 125 17.64 -22.87 25.01
N GLN A 126 17.89 -21.58 25.14
CA GLN A 126 18.80 -20.99 26.12
C GLN A 126 18.02 -20.18 27.16
N VAL A 127 18.43 -20.22 28.42
CA VAL A 127 17.82 -19.44 29.51
C VAL A 127 18.24 -17.97 29.37
N SER A 128 17.29 -17.11 29.04
CA SER A 128 17.53 -15.68 28.78
C SER A 128 17.12 -14.78 29.95
N THR A 129 16.17 -15.21 30.78
CA THR A 129 15.74 -14.49 31.97
C THR A 129 15.54 -15.46 33.13
N LEU A 130 15.89 -14.99 34.32
CA LEU A 130 15.70 -15.70 35.59
C LEU A 130 15.06 -14.72 36.57
N GLN A 131 13.95 -15.13 37.19
CA GLN A 131 13.29 -14.35 38.22
C GLN A 131 13.98 -14.63 39.56
N PRO A 132 14.48 -13.60 40.27
CA PRO A 132 15.15 -13.80 41.56
C PRO A 132 14.20 -14.39 42.60
N ALA A 133 14.73 -15.23 43.49
CA ALA A 133 14.01 -16.02 44.48
C ALA A 133 12.98 -17.05 43.93
N SER A 134 12.94 -17.26 42.60
CA SER A 134 12.14 -18.34 42.00
C SER A 134 12.63 -19.74 42.38
N SER A 135 11.85 -20.77 42.08
CA SER A 135 12.27 -22.17 42.25
C SER A 135 13.40 -22.55 41.29
N ALA A 136 13.56 -21.87 40.15
CA ALA A 136 14.67 -22.07 39.23
C ALA A 136 15.98 -21.44 39.72
N ASP A 137 15.89 -20.24 40.32
CA ASP A 137 17.01 -19.55 40.97
C ASP A 137 17.51 -20.37 42.18
N ARG A 138 16.59 -20.82 43.04
CA ARG A 138 16.89 -21.76 44.15
C ARG A 138 17.44 -23.12 43.69
N ALA A 139 17.13 -23.56 42.47
CA ALA A 139 17.71 -24.77 41.89
C ALA A 139 19.10 -24.56 41.24
N GLY A 140 19.61 -23.33 41.14
CA GLY A 140 20.94 -23.03 40.59
C GLY A 140 21.02 -22.96 39.05
N LEU A 141 19.87 -22.79 38.38
CA LEU A 141 19.80 -22.43 36.96
C LEU A 141 20.40 -21.04 36.75
N ARG A 142 21.17 -20.82 35.69
CA ARG A 142 21.75 -19.50 35.37
C ARG A 142 21.22 -18.95 34.05
N ILE A 143 21.45 -17.67 33.81
CA ILE A 143 21.32 -17.07 32.47
C ILE A 143 22.45 -17.66 31.59
N ASP A 144 22.19 -17.75 30.29
CA ASP A 144 23.03 -18.35 29.24
C ASP A 144 23.21 -19.88 29.28
N ASP A 145 22.75 -20.54 30.34
CA ASP A 145 22.63 -22.01 30.40
C ASP A 145 21.72 -22.54 29.27
N CYS A 146 22.11 -23.65 28.63
CA CYS A 146 21.38 -24.24 27.50
C CYS A 146 20.62 -25.51 27.91
N LEU A 147 19.32 -25.59 27.63
CA LEU A 147 18.50 -26.75 27.96
C LEU A 147 18.77 -27.90 26.97
N LEU A 148 19.13 -29.07 27.50
CA LEU A 148 19.27 -30.30 26.73
C LEU A 148 18.07 -31.24 26.91
N ARG A 149 17.60 -31.48 28.16
CA ARG A 149 16.48 -32.40 28.43
C ARG A 149 15.50 -31.87 29.45
N ILE A 150 14.25 -32.30 29.35
CA ILE A 150 13.15 -31.96 30.26
C ILE A 150 12.45 -33.25 30.67
N GLY A 151 12.63 -33.67 31.93
CA GLY A 151 12.19 -34.97 32.43
C GLY A 151 12.86 -36.10 31.65
N VAL A 152 12.06 -36.82 30.86
CA VAL A 152 12.50 -37.95 30.02
C VAL A 152 12.80 -37.49 28.58
N ASN A 153 12.28 -36.35 28.14
CA ASN A 153 12.34 -35.90 26.76
C ASN A 153 13.67 -35.20 26.44
N ASP A 154 14.23 -35.49 25.25
CA ASP A 154 15.35 -34.72 24.70
C ASP A 154 14.83 -33.51 23.93
N VAL A 155 15.38 -32.35 24.25
CA VAL A 155 14.83 -31.03 23.93
C VAL A 155 15.86 -30.15 23.21
N GLY A 156 17.13 -30.59 23.15
CA GLY A 156 18.23 -29.90 22.45
C GLY A 156 18.08 -29.82 20.92
N SER A 157 17.02 -30.39 20.35
CA SER A 157 16.68 -30.34 18.93
C SER A 157 15.28 -29.77 18.62
N MET A 158 14.44 -29.54 19.64
CA MET A 158 13.04 -29.13 19.46
C MET A 158 12.87 -27.62 19.19
N ALA A 159 11.69 -27.22 18.67
CA ALA A 159 11.35 -25.82 18.45
C ALA A 159 10.81 -25.16 19.74
N LEU A 160 11.01 -23.84 19.86
CA LEU A 160 10.64 -23.05 21.05
C LEU A 160 9.24 -23.35 21.59
N ASN A 161 8.26 -23.46 20.69
CA ASN A 161 6.85 -23.64 21.04
C ASN A 161 6.63 -24.97 21.75
N ASP A 162 7.10 -26.06 21.17
CA ASP A 162 7.03 -27.43 21.72
C ASP A 162 7.66 -27.50 23.12
N VAL A 163 8.79 -26.81 23.33
CA VAL A 163 9.45 -26.76 24.64
C VAL A 163 8.63 -25.98 25.67
N VAL A 164 8.07 -24.85 25.26
CA VAL A 164 7.18 -24.04 26.11
C VAL A 164 5.89 -24.80 26.42
N GLU A 165 5.38 -25.62 25.53
CA GLU A 165 4.24 -26.51 25.78
C GLU A 165 4.58 -27.63 26.76
N GLN A 166 5.73 -28.29 26.63
CA GLN A 166 6.18 -29.30 27.62
C GLN A 166 6.37 -28.69 29.01
N LEU A 167 6.96 -27.48 29.12
CA LEU A 167 7.10 -26.75 30.39
C LEU A 167 5.74 -26.29 30.97
N LYS A 168 4.74 -26.03 30.12
CA LYS A 168 3.36 -25.73 30.54
C LYS A 168 2.62 -26.97 31.02
N ALA A 169 2.77 -28.11 30.34
CA ALA A 169 2.01 -29.35 30.57
C ALA A 169 2.24 -29.99 31.95
N VAL A 170 3.42 -29.81 32.54
CA VAL A 170 3.74 -30.28 33.91
C VAL A 170 2.80 -29.65 34.95
N ARG A 171 2.32 -30.43 35.92
CA ARG A 171 1.33 -29.97 36.91
C ARG A 171 1.95 -29.00 37.94
N PRO A 172 1.19 -28.04 38.48
CA PRO A 172 1.66 -27.23 39.61
C PRO A 172 1.98 -28.14 40.81
N GLY A 173 3.09 -27.88 41.50
CA GLY A 173 3.63 -28.72 42.58
C GLY A 173 4.46 -29.93 42.13
N GLU A 174 4.50 -30.26 40.84
CA GLU A 174 5.32 -31.35 40.30
C GLU A 174 6.79 -30.92 40.14
N ALA A 175 7.72 -31.89 40.23
CA ALA A 175 9.16 -31.65 40.20
C ALA A 175 9.77 -32.08 38.84
N ILE A 176 10.22 -31.10 38.06
CA ILE A 176 10.87 -31.28 36.77
C ILE A 176 12.37 -31.51 36.98
N MET A 177 12.95 -32.49 36.28
CA MET A 177 14.41 -32.54 36.09
C MET A 177 14.76 -31.85 34.77
N LEU A 178 15.68 -30.90 34.79
CA LEU A 178 16.26 -30.27 33.59
C LEU A 178 17.72 -30.70 33.46
N ARG A 179 18.10 -31.32 32.33
CA ARG A 179 19.52 -31.47 31.99
C ARG A 179 19.98 -30.23 31.23
N VAL A 180 21.04 -29.60 31.72
CA VAL A 180 21.49 -28.29 31.29
C VAL A 180 22.96 -28.34 30.91
N TYR A 181 23.31 -27.81 29.74
CA TYR A 181 24.69 -27.60 29.31
C TYR A 181 25.16 -26.20 29.72
N ARG A 182 26.27 -26.12 30.47
CA ARG A 182 26.90 -24.86 30.84
C ARG A 182 28.20 -24.66 30.04
N PRO A 183 28.25 -23.73 29.08
CA PRO A 183 29.47 -23.42 28.35
C PRO A 183 30.54 -22.85 29.31
N THR A 184 31.67 -23.53 29.44
CA THR A 184 32.77 -23.13 30.33
C THR A 184 33.64 -22.04 29.71
N ALA A 185 33.10 -20.82 29.64
CA ALA A 185 33.83 -19.60 29.28
C ALA A 185 33.96 -18.67 30.50
N PRO A 186 35.16 -18.12 30.81
CA PRO A 186 35.32 -17.20 31.92
C PRO A 186 34.62 -15.87 31.62
N PRO A 187 33.87 -15.28 32.56
CA PRO A 187 33.15 -14.04 32.32
C PRO A 187 34.11 -12.85 32.29
N THR A 188 34.58 -12.49 31.09
CA THR A 188 35.33 -11.25 30.87
C THR A 188 34.42 -10.04 31.11
N LYS A 189 34.34 -9.60 32.37
CA LYS A 189 33.70 -8.35 32.80
C LYS A 189 34.44 -7.15 32.19
N LYS A 190 34.21 -6.87 30.89
CA LYS A 190 34.32 -5.50 30.39
C LYS A 190 33.30 -4.68 31.19
N PRO A 191 33.70 -3.58 31.88
CA PRO A 191 32.77 -2.74 32.61
C PRO A 191 31.92 -1.92 31.62
N ARG A 192 30.92 -2.58 31.01
CA ARG A 192 30.00 -1.97 30.07
C ARG A 192 29.06 -1.06 30.86
N LEU A 193 29.30 0.24 30.76
CA LEU A 193 28.53 1.31 31.42
C LEU A 193 27.03 1.12 31.13
N MET A 194 26.26 0.66 32.12
CA MET A 194 24.82 0.37 31.93
C MET A 194 23.91 1.60 32.11
N ALA A 195 24.45 2.72 32.59
CA ALA A 195 23.76 4.01 32.70
C ALA A 195 23.36 4.62 31.34
N PRO A 196 24.24 4.79 30.34
CA PRO A 196 23.88 5.45 29.07
C PRO A 196 22.88 4.67 28.23
N GLU A 197 23.02 3.34 28.06
CA GLU A 197 22.12 2.57 27.20
C GLU A 197 20.67 2.53 27.71
N THR A 198 20.47 2.45 29.04
CA THR A 198 19.13 2.43 29.64
C THR A 198 18.48 3.82 29.60
N ALA A 199 19.25 4.87 29.87
CA ALA A 199 18.82 6.26 29.71
C ALA A 199 18.45 6.59 28.25
N LEU A 200 19.25 6.17 27.26
CA LEU A 200 18.96 6.33 25.83
C LEU A 200 17.68 5.60 25.42
N LYS A 201 17.50 4.33 25.82
CA LYS A 201 16.27 3.57 25.51
C LYS A 201 15.03 4.23 26.12
N LYS A 202 15.12 4.74 27.35
CA LYS A 202 14.07 5.53 27.99
C LYS A 202 13.80 6.83 27.22
N GLN A 203 14.82 7.64 26.93
CA GLN A 203 14.69 8.90 26.19
C GLN A 203 14.13 8.72 24.76
N ILE A 204 14.43 7.59 24.10
CA ILE A 204 13.85 7.21 22.81
C ILE A 204 12.38 6.84 22.96
N SER A 205 11.99 6.10 24.01
CA SER A 205 10.56 5.81 24.28
C SER A 205 9.75 7.07 24.63
N GLU A 206 10.35 8.02 25.36
CA GLU A 206 9.77 9.33 25.69
C GLU A 206 9.64 10.22 24.44
N ARG A 207 10.67 10.26 23.57
CA ARG A 207 10.55 10.91 22.25
C ARG A 207 9.49 10.26 21.37
N ASN A 208 9.40 8.93 21.34
CA ASN A 208 8.42 8.21 20.52
C ASN A 208 6.97 8.40 21.01
N THR A 209 6.75 8.51 22.32
CA THR A 209 5.42 8.86 22.85
C THR A 209 5.08 10.34 22.64
N ALA A 210 6.05 11.26 22.77
CA ALA A 210 5.87 12.67 22.42
C ALA A 210 5.60 12.89 20.92
N LEU A 211 6.28 12.15 20.04
CA LEU A 211 6.02 12.17 18.59
C LEU A 211 4.63 11.63 18.25
N ARG A 212 4.20 10.52 18.87
CA ARG A 212 2.83 9.99 18.69
C ARG A 212 1.77 11.03 19.10
N LYS A 213 1.95 11.72 20.23
CA LYS A 213 1.06 12.82 20.65
C LYS A 213 1.04 13.96 19.64
N ARG A 214 2.20 14.44 19.17
CA ARG A 214 2.27 15.50 18.14
C ARG A 214 1.62 15.11 16.81
N VAL A 215 1.81 13.87 16.35
CA VAL A 215 1.15 13.37 15.14
C VAL A 215 -0.37 13.32 15.36
N GLN A 216 -0.83 12.84 16.51
CA GLN A 216 -2.26 12.83 16.86
C GLN A 216 -2.85 14.25 16.93
N GLU A 217 -2.14 15.21 17.53
CA GLU A 217 -2.54 16.63 17.54
C GLU A 217 -2.60 17.27 16.15
N VAL A 218 -1.69 16.88 15.24
CA VAL A 218 -1.69 17.36 13.84
C VAL A 218 -2.85 16.75 13.05
N VAL A 219 -3.13 15.46 13.21
CA VAL A 219 -4.29 14.79 12.58
C VAL A 219 -5.60 15.40 13.07
N ILE A 220 -5.78 15.57 14.39
CA ILE A 220 -6.99 16.20 14.96
C ILE A 220 -7.18 17.61 14.39
N LYS A 221 -6.12 18.43 14.32
CA LYS A 221 -6.21 19.78 13.73
C LYS A 221 -6.53 19.75 12.24
N ALA A 222 -5.99 18.79 11.49
CA ALA A 222 -6.35 18.59 10.09
C ALA A 222 -7.85 18.28 9.95
N ASP A 223 -8.35 17.28 10.69
CA ASP A 223 -9.75 16.88 10.69
C ASP A 223 -10.69 18.03 11.12
N GLU A 224 -10.32 18.80 12.16
CA GLU A 224 -11.03 20.02 12.58
C GLU A 224 -11.12 21.05 11.45
N THR A 225 -10.02 21.29 10.73
CA THR A 225 -10.03 22.23 9.59
C THR A 225 -10.85 21.73 8.41
N VAL A 226 -10.81 20.42 8.10
CA VAL A 226 -11.65 19.81 7.06
C VAL A 226 -13.12 19.92 7.46
N LEU A 227 -13.50 19.52 8.68
CA LEU A 227 -14.87 19.59 9.18
C LEU A 227 -15.42 21.03 9.20
N ARG A 228 -14.58 22.03 9.48
CA ARG A 228 -14.95 23.44 9.37
C ARG A 228 -15.22 23.85 7.92
N VAL A 229 -14.28 23.58 7.00
CA VAL A 229 -14.42 23.94 5.58
C VAL A 229 -15.60 23.21 4.92
N THR A 230 -15.89 21.97 5.30
CA THR A 230 -17.08 21.24 4.86
C THR A 230 -18.35 21.92 5.34
N LYS A 231 -18.48 22.25 6.64
CA LYS A 231 -19.64 22.99 7.19
C LYS A 231 -19.84 24.36 6.54
N GLU A 232 -18.76 25.09 6.29
CA GLU A 232 -18.80 26.39 5.58
C GLU A 232 -19.31 26.22 4.14
N LYS A 233 -18.87 25.17 3.43
CA LYS A 233 -19.37 24.83 2.09
C LYS A 233 -20.83 24.38 2.11
N ASP A 234 -21.23 23.52 3.04
CA ASP A 234 -22.60 23.03 3.16
C ASP A 234 -23.57 24.19 3.44
N ALA A 235 -23.18 25.14 4.28
CA ALA A 235 -23.94 26.36 4.54
C ALA A 235 -24.07 27.25 3.28
N VAL A 236 -23.00 27.39 2.48
CA VAL A 236 -23.04 28.10 1.20
C VAL A 236 -23.92 27.38 0.16
N ILE A 237 -23.87 26.04 0.11
CA ILE A 237 -24.71 25.22 -0.78
C ILE A 237 -26.18 25.35 -0.40
N ALA A 238 -26.51 25.26 0.91
CA ALA A 238 -27.86 25.44 1.41
C ALA A 238 -28.39 26.85 1.07
N ARG A 239 -27.58 27.89 1.29
CA ARG A 239 -27.92 29.27 0.93
C ARG A 239 -28.16 29.44 -0.57
N LEU A 240 -27.27 28.94 -1.44
CA LEU A 240 -27.44 29.03 -2.89
C LEU A 240 -28.64 28.21 -3.40
N THR A 241 -29.00 27.13 -2.71
CA THR A 241 -30.19 26.33 -3.02
C THR A 241 -31.47 27.08 -2.61
N GLN A 242 -31.46 27.79 -1.48
CA GLN A 242 -32.56 28.68 -1.10
C GLN A 242 -32.67 29.86 -2.07
N GLU A 243 -31.59 30.60 -2.34
CA GLU A 243 -31.59 31.72 -3.30
C GLU A 243 -32.06 31.30 -4.70
N LYS A 244 -31.76 30.06 -5.12
CA LYS A 244 -32.29 29.46 -6.36
C LYS A 244 -33.79 29.16 -6.27
N ALA A 245 -34.29 28.66 -5.14
CA ALA A 245 -35.71 28.39 -4.93
C ALA A 245 -36.53 29.69 -4.89
N ASP A 246 -36.03 30.70 -4.17
CA ASP A 246 -36.65 32.03 -4.06
C ASP A 246 -36.70 32.72 -5.45
N ALA A 247 -35.60 32.65 -6.22
CA ALA A 247 -35.57 33.16 -7.59
C ALA A 247 -36.54 32.42 -8.54
N ALA A 248 -36.71 31.10 -8.36
CA ALA A 248 -37.67 30.32 -9.14
C ALA A 248 -39.13 30.67 -8.78
N GLN A 249 -39.42 30.92 -7.49
CA GLN A 249 -40.72 31.41 -7.04
C GLN A 249 -41.01 32.82 -7.57
N ALA A 250 -40.04 33.72 -7.52
CA ALA A 250 -40.17 35.07 -8.09
C ALA A 250 -40.43 35.05 -9.60
N LEU A 251 -39.72 34.19 -10.35
CA LEU A 251 -39.94 33.99 -11.78
C LEU A 251 -41.35 33.44 -12.06
N ALA A 252 -41.83 32.47 -11.27
CA ALA A 252 -43.18 31.95 -11.39
C ALA A 252 -44.26 33.00 -11.05
N ALA A 253 -44.02 33.86 -10.06
CA ALA A 253 -44.89 34.97 -9.69
C ALA A 253 -44.96 36.04 -10.80
N LEU A 254 -43.83 36.44 -11.37
CA LEU A 254 -43.77 37.36 -12.52
C LEU A 254 -44.47 36.77 -13.75
N GLN A 255 -44.29 35.48 -14.04
CA GLN A 255 -45.05 34.80 -15.10
C GLN A 255 -46.56 34.73 -14.83
N ALA A 256 -46.98 34.66 -13.56
CA ALA A 256 -48.40 34.76 -13.19
C ALA A 256 -48.93 36.19 -13.36
N GLN A 257 -48.15 37.21 -12.98
CA GLN A 257 -48.47 38.63 -13.19
C GLN A 257 -48.59 38.95 -14.69
N MET A 258 -47.64 38.53 -15.53
CA MET A 258 -47.76 38.66 -16.99
C MET A 258 -49.05 38.04 -17.55
N ARG A 259 -49.51 36.90 -17.00
CA ARG A 259 -50.77 36.26 -17.43
C ARG A 259 -52.03 37.00 -16.97
N ILE A 260 -51.90 37.89 -15.99
CA ILE A 260 -52.96 38.80 -15.53
C ILE A 260 -52.88 40.11 -16.33
N GLU A 261 -51.70 40.70 -16.50
CA GLU A 261 -51.47 41.92 -17.29
C GLU A 261 -51.81 41.72 -18.77
N ALA A 262 -51.50 40.57 -19.36
CA ALA A 262 -51.95 40.20 -20.71
C ALA A 262 -53.49 40.02 -20.83
N ARG A 263 -54.24 40.08 -19.71
CA ARG A 263 -55.71 40.14 -19.67
C ARG A 263 -56.23 41.52 -19.26
N THR A 264 -55.43 42.35 -18.57
CA THR A 264 -55.76 43.72 -18.18
C THR A 264 -54.96 44.73 -19.00
N LEU A 265 -55.51 45.12 -20.15
CA LEU A 265 -54.88 46.05 -21.08
C LEU A 265 -54.44 47.37 -20.40
N PHE A 266 -53.25 47.83 -20.81
CA PHE A 266 -52.62 49.11 -20.47
C PHE A 266 -52.09 49.27 -19.03
N ASP A 267 -50.96 48.62 -18.77
CA ASP A 267 -49.80 49.39 -18.31
C ASP A 267 -48.55 49.07 -19.16
N ALA A 268 -48.12 50.05 -19.97
CA ALA A 268 -47.06 49.85 -20.96
C ALA A 268 -45.67 49.74 -20.32
N ASN A 269 -45.49 50.39 -19.16
CA ASN A 269 -44.21 50.43 -18.45
C ASN A 269 -43.94 49.09 -17.72
N ALA A 270 -44.96 48.51 -17.06
CA ALA A 270 -44.85 47.19 -16.43
C ALA A 270 -44.51 46.10 -17.47
N ASN A 271 -45.22 46.08 -18.60
CA ASN A 271 -44.93 45.15 -19.69
C ASN A 271 -43.52 45.32 -20.28
N ALA A 272 -43.00 46.56 -20.35
CA ALA A 272 -41.64 46.82 -20.78
C ALA A 272 -40.59 46.33 -19.75
N GLU A 273 -40.85 46.53 -18.45
CA GLU A 273 -39.95 46.07 -17.39
C GLU A 273 -39.89 44.54 -17.30
N ILE A 274 -41.05 43.86 -17.24
CA ILE A 274 -41.06 42.39 -17.14
C ILE A 274 -40.47 41.76 -18.41
N LYS A 275 -40.65 42.38 -19.59
CA LYS A 275 -39.93 41.96 -20.80
C LYS A 275 -38.41 42.12 -20.66
N ALA A 276 -37.92 43.25 -20.15
CA ALA A 276 -36.49 43.44 -19.91
C ALA A 276 -35.92 42.43 -18.90
N GLN A 277 -36.69 42.09 -17.85
CA GLN A 277 -36.34 41.03 -16.89
C GLN A 277 -36.31 39.65 -17.56
N LEU A 278 -37.25 39.35 -18.47
CA LEU A 278 -37.27 38.11 -19.25
C LEU A 278 -36.08 38.01 -20.22
N ASP A 279 -35.80 39.07 -20.97
CA ASP A 279 -34.67 39.13 -21.92
C ASP A 279 -33.33 38.96 -21.17
N ALA A 280 -33.20 39.58 -19.98
CA ALA A 280 -32.03 39.39 -19.10
C ALA A 280 -31.94 37.97 -18.51
N ALA A 281 -33.06 37.34 -18.16
CA ALA A 281 -33.10 35.95 -17.71
C ALA A 281 -32.72 34.97 -18.80
N VAL A 282 -33.17 35.19 -20.05
CA VAL A 282 -32.79 34.39 -21.23
C VAL A 282 -31.29 34.51 -21.50
N LEU A 283 -30.72 35.71 -21.45
CA LEU A 283 -29.27 35.91 -21.59
C LEU A 283 -28.49 35.15 -20.51
N LYS A 284 -28.93 35.24 -19.24
CA LYS A 284 -28.31 34.53 -18.12
C LYS A 284 -28.39 33.01 -18.23
N VAL A 285 -29.44 32.46 -18.84
CA VAL A 285 -29.52 31.02 -19.15
C VAL A 285 -28.51 30.65 -20.25
N ALA A 286 -28.43 31.44 -21.32
CA ALA A 286 -27.47 31.21 -22.39
C ALA A 286 -26.00 31.24 -21.88
N ASP A 287 -25.65 32.19 -21.00
CA ASP A 287 -24.33 32.25 -20.35
C ASP A 287 -24.01 30.99 -19.52
N LEU A 288 -25.01 30.45 -18.80
CA LEU A 288 -24.85 29.23 -18.00
C LEU A 288 -24.71 27.98 -18.88
N GLU A 289 -25.44 27.87 -19.98
CA GLU A 289 -25.23 26.81 -20.97
C GLU A 289 -23.85 26.90 -21.64
N ASP A 290 -23.38 28.13 -21.91
CA ASP A 290 -22.05 28.37 -22.46
C ASP A 290 -20.95 27.96 -21.46
N ALA A 291 -21.16 28.23 -20.17
CA ALA A 291 -20.29 27.79 -19.09
C ALA A 291 -20.29 26.26 -18.90
N GLU A 292 -21.45 25.60 -19.00
CA GLU A 292 -21.55 24.14 -18.98
C GLU A 292 -20.86 23.52 -20.20
N ARG A 293 -21.08 24.04 -21.42
CA ARG A 293 -20.40 23.56 -22.63
C ARG A 293 -18.88 23.71 -22.50
N LYS A 294 -18.38 24.81 -21.92
CA LYS A 294 -16.95 24.99 -21.58
C LYS A 294 -16.47 23.99 -20.52
N ARG A 295 -17.25 23.74 -19.45
CA ARG A 295 -16.96 22.74 -18.40
C ARG A 295 -16.86 21.32 -18.96
N LEU A 296 -17.77 20.93 -19.85
CA LEU A 296 -17.79 19.62 -20.49
C LEU A 296 -16.62 19.44 -21.48
N ALA A 297 -16.28 20.50 -22.24
CA ALA A 297 -15.09 20.49 -23.09
C ALA A 297 -13.79 20.34 -22.27
N ALA A 298 -13.66 21.06 -21.15
CA ALA A 298 -12.54 20.92 -20.23
C ALA A 298 -12.47 19.51 -19.59
N LYS A 299 -13.60 18.92 -19.19
CA LYS A 299 -13.68 17.53 -18.70
C LYS A 299 -13.23 16.54 -19.77
N LYS A 300 -13.68 16.70 -21.02
CA LYS A 300 -13.24 15.85 -22.15
C LYS A 300 -11.73 15.97 -22.41
N HIS A 301 -11.18 17.18 -22.36
CA HIS A 301 -9.74 17.40 -22.50
C HIS A 301 -8.95 16.75 -21.36
N TYR A 302 -9.35 16.94 -20.11
CA TYR A 302 -8.72 16.31 -18.94
C TYR A 302 -8.72 14.78 -19.05
N LEU A 303 -9.85 14.15 -19.40
CA LEU A 303 -9.94 12.71 -19.60
C LEU A 303 -9.06 12.22 -20.77
N SER A 304 -8.95 13.00 -21.85
CA SER A 304 -8.04 12.68 -22.97
C SER A 304 -6.57 12.73 -22.57
N VAL A 305 -6.16 13.72 -21.76
CA VAL A 305 -4.79 13.82 -21.22
C VAL A 305 -4.51 12.68 -20.23
N GLN A 306 -5.46 12.35 -19.35
CA GLN A 306 -5.34 11.21 -18.45
C GLN A 306 -5.19 9.88 -19.21
N GLY A 307 -5.97 9.64 -20.26
CA GLY A 307 -5.84 8.43 -21.09
C GLY A 307 -4.49 8.34 -21.82
N ALA A 308 -4.01 9.44 -22.40
CA ALA A 308 -2.71 9.50 -23.07
C ALA A 308 -1.52 9.30 -22.10
N LEU A 309 -1.67 9.72 -20.85
CA LEU A 309 -0.65 9.56 -19.80
C LEU A 309 -0.73 8.18 -19.13
N ALA A 310 -1.93 7.62 -18.95
CA ALA A 310 -2.15 6.27 -18.40
C ALA A 310 -1.44 5.20 -19.23
N GLY A 311 -1.51 5.25 -20.56
CA GLY A 311 -0.83 4.28 -21.43
C GLY A 311 0.69 4.20 -21.23
N LYS A 312 1.36 5.31 -20.87
CA LYS A 312 2.79 5.30 -20.50
C LYS A 312 3.01 4.66 -19.12
N LEU A 313 2.19 5.06 -18.15
CA LEU A 313 2.26 4.56 -16.79
C LEU A 313 1.90 3.06 -16.67
N VAL A 314 1.09 2.50 -17.58
CA VAL A 314 0.84 1.06 -17.66
C VAL A 314 2.14 0.29 -17.96
N ALA A 315 2.93 0.72 -18.94
CA ALA A 315 4.19 0.07 -19.30
C ALA A 315 5.25 0.18 -18.18
N GLU A 316 5.27 1.30 -17.45
CA GLU A 316 6.08 1.44 -16.23
C GLU A 316 5.60 0.50 -15.11
N LEU A 317 4.29 0.44 -14.87
CA LEU A 317 3.67 -0.41 -13.85
C LEU A 317 3.88 -1.90 -14.12
N GLU A 318 3.67 -2.35 -15.36
CA GLU A 318 3.97 -3.72 -15.80
C GLU A 318 5.42 -4.09 -15.54
N THR A 319 6.34 -3.16 -15.79
CA THR A 319 7.77 -3.38 -15.57
C THR A 319 8.11 -3.47 -14.09
N ARG A 320 7.59 -2.59 -13.23
CA ARG A 320 7.75 -2.69 -11.77
C ARG A 320 7.13 -3.97 -11.20
N VAL A 321 5.96 -4.39 -11.70
CA VAL A 321 5.30 -5.65 -11.31
C VAL A 321 6.18 -6.86 -11.66
N VAL A 322 6.77 -6.88 -12.86
CA VAL A 322 7.71 -7.92 -13.29
C VAL A 322 8.99 -7.90 -12.45
N GLU A 323 9.58 -6.75 -12.18
CA GLU A 323 10.79 -6.62 -11.34
C GLU A 323 10.56 -7.16 -9.93
N GLN A 324 9.46 -6.74 -9.27
CA GLN A 324 9.12 -7.24 -7.93
C GLN A 324 8.83 -8.75 -7.94
N LEU A 325 8.17 -9.26 -8.98
CA LEU A 325 7.91 -10.69 -9.13
C LEU A 325 9.21 -11.49 -9.36
N GLN A 326 10.15 -10.98 -10.15
CA GLN A 326 11.45 -11.61 -10.36
C GLN A 326 12.33 -11.58 -9.10
N ILE A 327 12.34 -10.46 -8.36
CA ILE A 327 13.00 -10.36 -7.05
C ILE A 327 12.42 -11.39 -6.07
N ALA A 328 11.10 -11.54 -6.03
CA ALA A 328 10.44 -12.48 -5.13
C ALA A 328 10.64 -13.96 -5.54
N LEU A 329 10.64 -14.28 -6.85
CA LEU A 329 11.03 -15.61 -7.36
C LEU A 329 12.51 -15.94 -7.04
N ALA A 330 13.43 -14.99 -7.25
CA ALA A 330 14.84 -15.13 -6.91
C ALA A 330 15.06 -15.33 -5.40
N GLY A 331 14.28 -14.63 -4.56
CA GLY A 331 14.25 -14.84 -3.11
C GLY A 331 13.84 -16.26 -2.71
N MET A 332 12.83 -16.84 -3.38
CA MET A 332 12.45 -18.24 -3.16
C MET A 332 13.54 -19.22 -3.63
N ALA A 333 14.17 -18.98 -4.79
CA ALA A 333 15.31 -19.77 -5.27
C ALA A 333 16.49 -19.75 -4.28
N ALA A 334 16.82 -18.58 -3.72
CA ALA A 334 17.85 -18.45 -2.69
C ALA A 334 17.48 -19.21 -1.40
N ALA A 335 16.22 -19.16 -0.96
CA ALA A 335 15.74 -19.91 0.20
C ALA A 335 15.77 -21.44 0.00
N ARG A 336 15.43 -21.92 -1.23
CA ARG A 336 15.58 -23.32 -1.65
C ARG A 336 17.04 -23.77 -1.61
N ALA A 337 17.95 -22.98 -2.17
CA ALA A 337 19.38 -23.27 -2.16
C ALA A 337 19.96 -23.33 -0.73
N ALA A 338 19.56 -22.39 0.14
CA ALA A 338 20.03 -22.31 1.52
C ALA A 338 19.57 -23.49 2.40
N THR A 339 18.37 -24.03 2.16
CA THR A 339 17.81 -25.13 2.96
C THR A 339 18.37 -26.52 2.62
N LYS A 340 19.17 -26.66 1.55
CA LYS A 340 19.67 -27.95 1.02
C LYS A 340 18.57 -29.01 0.83
N SER A 341 17.33 -28.57 0.58
CA SER A 341 16.20 -29.49 0.41
C SER A 341 16.35 -30.25 -0.91
N ASN A 342 16.58 -31.56 -0.83
CA ASN A 342 16.46 -32.44 -2.00
C ASN A 342 15.03 -32.37 -2.54
N ALA A 343 14.85 -32.57 -3.85
CA ALA A 343 13.61 -32.33 -4.61
C ALA A 343 12.38 -33.21 -4.23
N PHE A 344 12.42 -33.88 -3.07
CA PHE A 344 11.35 -34.64 -2.43
C PHE A 344 10.81 -34.01 -1.13
N HIS A 345 11.47 -32.99 -0.56
CA HIS A 345 10.98 -32.25 0.62
C HIS A 345 10.46 -30.85 0.22
N ALA A 346 9.38 -30.83 -0.57
CA ALA A 346 8.69 -29.62 -1.05
C ALA A 346 7.74 -29.00 0.00
N ALA A 347 8.07 -29.09 1.30
CA ALA A 347 7.09 -28.95 2.39
C ALA A 347 7.16 -27.64 3.21
N THR A 348 8.03 -26.69 2.86
CA THR A 348 8.36 -25.54 3.73
C THR A 348 8.23 -24.15 3.09
N LEU A 349 7.87 -24.05 1.81
CA LEU A 349 7.59 -22.77 1.14
C LEU A 349 6.09 -22.64 0.84
N PRO A 350 5.49 -21.45 1.00
CA PRO A 350 4.09 -21.25 0.67
C PRO A 350 3.85 -21.46 -0.83
N PRO A 351 2.71 -22.04 -1.25
CA PRO A 351 2.38 -22.27 -2.67
C PRO A 351 1.98 -20.97 -3.41
N THR A 352 1.99 -19.84 -2.72
CA THR A 352 1.64 -18.52 -3.21
C THR A 352 2.75 -17.50 -2.95
N LEU A 353 2.84 -16.52 -3.83
CA LEU A 353 3.83 -15.45 -3.83
C LEU A 353 3.08 -14.12 -3.87
N THR A 354 3.23 -13.28 -2.82
CA THR A 354 2.61 -11.96 -2.79
C THR A 354 3.65 -10.88 -3.06
N ILE A 355 3.34 -9.99 -4.00
CA ILE A 355 4.09 -8.77 -4.27
C ILE A 355 3.23 -7.55 -3.94
N ALA A 356 3.89 -6.43 -3.62
CA ALA A 356 3.27 -5.14 -3.40
C ALA A 356 4.01 -4.08 -4.23
N VAL A 357 3.27 -3.17 -4.86
CA VAL A 357 3.83 -2.06 -5.64
C VAL A 357 3.17 -0.77 -5.17
N GLU A 358 3.99 0.16 -4.70
CA GLU A 358 3.59 1.47 -4.18
C GLU A 358 3.59 2.55 -5.29
N LEU A 359 2.90 3.67 -5.04
CA LEU A 359 2.82 4.83 -5.95
C LEU A 359 2.25 4.47 -7.34
N CYS A 360 1.31 3.52 -7.36
CA CYS A 360 0.60 3.09 -8.56
C CYS A 360 -0.58 4.01 -8.85
N ARG A 361 -0.45 4.86 -9.88
CA ARG A 361 -1.51 5.80 -10.27
C ARG A 361 -2.82 5.07 -10.62
N PRO A 362 -3.99 5.46 -10.07
CA PRO A 362 -5.25 4.77 -10.30
C PRO A 362 -5.60 4.53 -11.77
N ALA A 363 -5.37 5.50 -12.66
CA ALA A 363 -5.68 5.35 -14.09
C ALA A 363 -4.87 4.22 -14.76
N ALA A 364 -3.60 4.04 -14.38
CA ALA A 364 -2.75 2.98 -14.92
C ALA A 364 -3.16 1.61 -14.36
N VAL A 365 -3.48 1.53 -13.07
CA VAL A 365 -3.94 0.29 -12.44
C VAL A 365 -5.29 -0.13 -13.02
N LEU A 366 -6.25 0.79 -13.16
CA LEU A 366 -7.55 0.53 -13.77
C LEU A 366 -7.42 0.04 -15.22
N GLN A 367 -6.55 0.66 -16.03
CA GLN A 367 -6.28 0.22 -17.40
C GLN A 367 -5.60 -1.16 -17.44
N LEU A 368 -4.61 -1.43 -16.59
CA LEU A 368 -3.97 -2.74 -16.47
C LEU A 368 -4.96 -3.83 -16.05
N LEU A 369 -5.88 -3.52 -15.13
CA LEU A 369 -6.98 -4.38 -14.66
C LEU A 369 -8.15 -4.49 -15.66
N ASP A 370 -8.17 -3.70 -16.74
CA ASP A 370 -9.31 -3.54 -17.68
C ASP A 370 -10.62 -3.28 -16.94
N VAL A 371 -10.58 -2.28 -16.06
CA VAL A 371 -11.69 -1.82 -15.22
C VAL A 371 -12.03 -0.40 -15.60
N THR A 372 -13.26 -0.16 -16.03
CA THR A 372 -13.75 1.19 -16.34
C THR A 372 -13.75 2.07 -15.09
N SER A 373 -13.07 3.20 -15.15
CA SER A 373 -13.09 4.22 -14.09
C SER A 373 -14.52 4.68 -13.78
N VAL A 374 -14.97 4.47 -12.54
CA VAL A 374 -16.25 5.01 -12.05
C VAL A 374 -16.02 6.46 -11.60
N TYR A 375 -16.91 7.36 -12.04
CA TYR A 375 -16.90 8.77 -11.65
C TYR A 375 -18.21 9.13 -10.94
N ASP A 376 -18.15 10.07 -10.00
CA ASP A 376 -19.33 10.62 -9.34
C ASP A 376 -20.11 11.62 -10.23
N VAL A 377 -21.23 12.13 -9.71
CA VAL A 377 -22.10 13.11 -10.37
C VAL A 377 -21.35 14.41 -10.73
N PHE A 378 -20.34 14.77 -9.95
CA PHE A 378 -19.53 15.98 -10.16
C PHE A 378 -18.40 15.75 -11.20
N GLY A 379 -17.97 14.50 -11.37
CA GLY A 379 -16.93 14.05 -12.30
C GLY A 379 -15.61 13.64 -11.66
N PHE A 380 -15.55 13.45 -10.34
CA PHE A 380 -14.37 12.95 -9.63
C PHE A 380 -14.32 11.40 -9.66
N PRO A 381 -13.13 10.78 -9.75
CA PRO A 381 -13.01 9.33 -9.71
C PRO A 381 -13.39 8.78 -8.32
N VAL A 382 -14.18 7.72 -8.28
CA VAL A 382 -14.64 7.10 -7.03
C VAL A 382 -13.51 6.27 -6.41
N LEU A 383 -13.01 6.69 -5.24
CA LEU A 383 -11.85 6.10 -4.57
C LEU A 383 -12.20 4.84 -3.73
N THR A 384 -12.91 3.88 -4.33
CA THR A 384 -13.23 2.61 -3.66
C THR A 384 -12.11 1.59 -3.86
N PRO A 385 -11.60 0.92 -2.79
CA PRO A 385 -10.63 -0.16 -2.93
C PRO A 385 -11.19 -1.33 -3.75
N LEU A 386 -10.43 -1.78 -4.74
CA LEU A 386 -10.79 -2.86 -5.65
C LEU A 386 -10.19 -4.19 -5.19
N ARG A 387 -10.94 -5.28 -5.39
CA ARG A 387 -10.47 -6.67 -5.22
C ARG A 387 -10.97 -7.49 -6.41
N LEU A 388 -10.05 -8.06 -7.17
CA LEU A 388 -10.33 -8.76 -8.43
C LEU A 388 -9.43 -9.98 -8.58
N THR A 389 -9.91 -11.00 -9.28
CA THR A 389 -9.15 -12.23 -9.54
C THR A 389 -8.91 -12.39 -11.03
N TRP A 390 -7.65 -12.34 -11.46
CA TRP A 390 -7.27 -12.49 -12.87
C TRP A 390 -7.22 -13.96 -13.29
N PRO A 391 -7.82 -14.34 -14.43
CA PRO A 391 -7.57 -15.64 -15.06
C PRO A 391 -6.10 -15.82 -15.45
N ALA A 392 -5.59 -17.05 -15.36
CA ALA A 392 -4.21 -17.37 -15.71
C ALA A 392 -3.85 -16.97 -17.16
N ALA A 393 -4.78 -17.17 -18.11
CA ALA A 393 -4.60 -16.77 -19.51
C ALA A 393 -4.40 -15.25 -19.67
N ARG A 394 -5.09 -14.42 -18.87
CA ARG A 394 -4.92 -12.96 -18.88
C ARG A 394 -3.56 -12.55 -18.31
N ALA A 395 -3.17 -13.13 -17.18
CA ALA A 395 -1.85 -12.87 -16.59
C ALA A 395 -0.71 -13.25 -17.57
N HIS A 396 -0.86 -14.36 -18.29
CA HIS A 396 0.09 -14.74 -19.33
C HIS A 396 0.03 -13.85 -20.59
N ALA A 397 -1.14 -13.33 -20.98
CA ALA A 397 -1.25 -12.39 -22.10
C ALA A 397 -0.57 -11.04 -21.83
N VAL A 398 -0.62 -10.55 -20.59
CA VAL A 398 0.00 -9.27 -20.19
C VAL A 398 1.51 -9.42 -19.93
N PHE A 399 1.91 -10.42 -19.14
CA PHE A 399 3.30 -10.56 -18.68
C PHE A 399 4.13 -11.56 -19.50
N GLY A 400 3.50 -12.38 -20.35
CA GLY A 400 4.16 -13.33 -21.25
C GLY A 400 5.08 -14.31 -20.51
N GLN A 401 6.28 -14.48 -21.04
CA GLN A 401 7.35 -15.28 -20.43
C GLN A 401 8.11 -14.53 -19.31
N ARG A 402 7.81 -13.26 -19.02
CA ARG A 402 8.49 -12.48 -17.95
C ARG A 402 8.19 -13.00 -16.53
N LEU A 403 7.18 -13.87 -16.40
CA LEU A 403 6.78 -14.59 -15.18
C LEU A 403 7.68 -15.79 -14.82
N VAL A 404 8.76 -16.02 -15.57
CA VAL A 404 9.67 -17.15 -15.44
C VAL A 404 11.01 -16.70 -14.87
N TYR A 405 11.53 -17.44 -13.89
CA TYR A 405 12.87 -17.28 -13.32
C TYR A 405 13.63 -18.61 -13.38
N GLU A 406 14.85 -18.63 -13.92
CA GLU A 406 15.68 -19.84 -13.94
C GLU A 406 16.46 -19.99 -12.62
N GLU A 407 16.16 -21.04 -11.84
CA GLU A 407 16.87 -21.34 -10.60
C GLU A 407 18.22 -22.02 -10.89
N ARG A 408 18.25 -22.93 -11.88
CA ARG A 408 19.43 -23.64 -12.42
C ARG A 408 19.14 -24.04 -13.87
N THR A 409 20.17 -24.41 -14.62
CA THR A 409 20.05 -24.88 -16.01
C THR A 409 18.92 -25.91 -16.21
N GLY A 410 17.83 -25.49 -16.86
CA GLY A 410 16.66 -26.34 -17.14
C GLY A 410 15.71 -26.58 -15.95
N VAL A 411 15.77 -25.74 -14.91
CA VAL A 411 14.83 -25.69 -13.77
C VAL A 411 14.34 -24.25 -13.59
N HIS A 412 13.07 -24.04 -13.90
CA HIS A 412 12.44 -22.73 -13.92
C HIS A 412 11.31 -22.64 -12.89
N LEU A 413 11.30 -21.57 -12.11
CA LEU A 413 10.18 -21.16 -11.28
C LEU A 413 9.25 -20.28 -12.12
N VAL A 414 7.99 -20.69 -12.25
CA VAL A 414 6.98 -20.02 -13.08
C VAL A 414 5.86 -19.52 -12.17
N ALA A 415 5.67 -18.20 -12.11
CA ALA A 415 4.49 -17.61 -11.49
C ALA A 415 3.28 -17.84 -12.41
N SER A 416 2.17 -18.32 -11.85
CA SER A 416 0.98 -18.74 -12.60
C SER A 416 -0.31 -18.32 -11.89
N GLY A 417 -1.37 -18.12 -12.68
CA GLY A 417 -2.66 -17.68 -12.18
C GLY A 417 -3.57 -18.83 -11.70
N PRO A 418 -4.78 -18.52 -11.19
CA PRO A 418 -5.34 -17.18 -11.08
C PRO A 418 -4.61 -16.31 -10.05
N VAL A 419 -4.60 -14.99 -10.28
CA VAL A 419 -3.90 -14.00 -9.44
C VAL A 419 -4.93 -13.17 -8.69
N GLU A 420 -4.83 -13.11 -7.37
CA GLU A 420 -5.67 -12.24 -6.55
C GLU A 420 -5.03 -10.85 -6.46
N THR A 421 -5.73 -9.85 -6.99
CA THR A 421 -5.27 -8.45 -7.03
C THR A 421 -6.10 -7.60 -6.09
N LYS A 422 -5.45 -6.79 -5.25
CA LYS A 422 -6.11 -5.76 -4.42
C LYS A 422 -5.47 -4.42 -4.73
N PHE A 423 -6.28 -3.40 -4.98
CA PHE A 423 -5.79 -2.04 -5.20
C PHE A 423 -6.52 -1.06 -4.30
N ASP A 424 -5.78 -0.24 -3.57
CA ASP A 424 -6.34 0.87 -2.80
C ASP A 424 -5.97 2.21 -3.49
N PRO A 425 -6.95 2.90 -4.10
CA PRO A 425 -6.72 4.18 -4.77
C PRO A 425 -6.43 5.34 -3.81
N THR A 426 -6.60 5.16 -2.50
CA THR A 426 -6.28 6.19 -1.48
C THR A 426 -4.82 6.15 -1.04
N THR A 427 -4.18 4.97 -1.08
CA THR A 427 -2.76 4.77 -0.74
C THR A 427 -1.86 4.54 -1.96
N GLU A 428 -2.45 4.48 -3.18
CA GLU A 428 -1.78 4.11 -4.44
C GLU A 428 -1.03 2.76 -4.35
N LEU A 429 -1.55 1.83 -3.54
CA LEU A 429 -0.96 0.52 -3.26
C LEU A 429 -1.65 -0.60 -4.06
N LEU A 430 -0.86 -1.33 -4.86
CA LEU A 430 -1.28 -2.54 -5.58
C LEU A 430 -0.65 -3.78 -4.95
N GLU A 431 -1.47 -4.63 -4.33
CA GLU A 431 -1.09 -5.99 -3.92
C GLU A 431 -1.47 -7.01 -5.00
N MET A 432 -0.58 -7.96 -5.30
CA MET A 432 -0.89 -9.09 -6.19
C MET A 432 -0.37 -10.40 -5.58
N THR A 433 -1.28 -11.36 -5.37
CA THR A 433 -0.95 -12.71 -4.88
C THR A 433 -1.07 -13.72 -6.02
N TRP A 434 0.07 -14.29 -6.37
CA TRP A 434 0.27 -15.26 -7.44
C TRP A 434 0.35 -16.68 -6.87
N LYS A 435 0.08 -17.69 -7.69
CA LYS A 435 0.57 -19.06 -7.43
C LYS A 435 1.91 -19.23 -8.14
N TRP A 436 2.70 -20.23 -7.78
CA TRP A 436 3.92 -20.55 -8.50
C TRP A 436 4.09 -22.06 -8.66
N SER A 437 4.90 -22.46 -9.65
CA SER A 437 5.14 -23.86 -10.02
C SER A 437 6.56 -24.07 -10.51
N GLU A 438 7.11 -25.25 -10.28
CA GLU A 438 8.43 -25.67 -10.77
C GLU A 438 8.27 -26.40 -12.10
N HIS A 439 8.78 -25.80 -13.19
CA HIS A 439 8.91 -26.45 -14.49
C HIS A 439 10.36 -26.90 -14.67
N SER A 440 10.57 -28.20 -14.94
CA SER A 440 11.90 -28.74 -15.20
C SER A 440 11.90 -29.46 -16.54
N VAL A 441 12.72 -28.96 -17.47
CA VAL A 441 12.79 -29.42 -18.86
C VAL A 441 13.12 -30.92 -18.93
N LEU A 442 13.97 -31.40 -18.02
CA LEU A 442 14.30 -32.82 -17.89
C LEU A 442 13.10 -33.69 -17.45
N ARG A 443 12.21 -33.18 -16.58
CA ARG A 443 10.96 -33.88 -16.21
C ARG A 443 9.94 -33.88 -17.35
N GLU A 444 9.97 -32.85 -18.20
CA GLU A 444 9.05 -32.69 -19.33
C GLU A 444 9.43 -33.60 -20.51
N ILE A 445 10.71 -33.61 -20.90
CA ILE A 445 11.28 -34.61 -21.83
C ILE A 445 11.07 -36.04 -21.29
N GLY A 446 11.28 -36.24 -19.97
CA GLY A 446 11.00 -37.52 -19.30
C GLY A 446 9.52 -37.91 -19.21
N ARG A 447 8.59 -37.03 -19.57
CA ARG A 447 7.15 -37.32 -19.72
C ARG A 447 6.78 -37.61 -21.18
N SER A 448 7.27 -36.82 -22.14
CA SER A 448 6.98 -37.08 -23.57
C SER A 448 7.51 -38.44 -24.02
N ILE A 449 8.70 -38.84 -23.56
CA ILE A 449 9.29 -40.17 -23.82
C ILE A 449 8.52 -41.33 -23.14
N ARG A 450 7.53 -41.05 -22.28
CA ARG A 450 6.64 -42.07 -21.67
C ARG A 450 5.22 -42.08 -22.26
N LEU A 451 4.93 -41.16 -23.18
CA LEU A 451 3.62 -40.99 -23.82
C LEU A 451 3.69 -41.21 -25.34
N ALA A 452 4.89 -41.46 -25.87
CA ALA A 452 5.21 -42.00 -27.18
C ALA A 452 5.74 -43.44 -27.02
#